data_AF-W9YIV7-F1
#
_entry.id   AF-W9YIV7-F1
#
_cell.length_a   1.000
_cell.length_b   1.000
_cell.length_c   1.000
_cell.angle_alpha   90.00
_cell.angle_beta   90.00
_cell.angle_gamma   90.00
#
_symmetry.space_group_name_H-M   'P 1'
#
loop_
_entity.id
_entity.type
_entity.pdbx_description
1 polymer ?
#
loop_
_entity_poly.entity_id
_entity_poly.type
_entity_poly.pdbx_seq_one_letter_code
_entity_poly.pdbx_strand_id
1 'polypeptide(L)'
;MRATAKILDIPIYTTTQNAARLGATVSELSSLLPTSTESAAATIEVDKTAFSMLVPDLTTQLARQKGRLSVIIVGIETHICVTQTALDLLAQGHRVYVLQDGVSSCNEGERPVALARLAREGCVVTTSESLLFEILGDANNPRFKAISGLVKETKDDTRLAVDTFCKL
;
A
#
# COMPACT_ATOMS: atom_id res chain seq x y z
N MET A 1 -6.62 -3.81 2.99
CA MET A 1 -5.52 -4.46 2.25
C MET A 1 -4.92 -5.72 2.91
N ARG A 2 -4.80 -5.84 4.24
CA ARG A 2 -4.20 -7.04 4.87
C ARG A 2 -4.94 -8.36 4.57
N ALA A 3 -6.26 -8.39 4.76
CA ALA A 3 -7.06 -9.58 4.46
C ALA A 3 -6.96 -9.98 2.98
N THR A 4 -7.00 -8.99 2.08
CA THR A 4 -6.71 -9.17 0.66
C THR A 4 -5.35 -9.80 0.43
N ALA A 5 -4.29 -9.26 1.04
CA ALA A 5 -2.93 -9.73 0.83
C ALA A 5 -2.78 -11.21 1.23
N LYS A 6 -3.48 -11.65 2.28
CA LYS A 6 -3.57 -13.07 2.64
C LYS A 6 -4.30 -13.91 1.58
N ILE A 7 -5.43 -13.43 1.05
CA ILE A 7 -6.23 -14.15 0.05
C ILE A 7 -5.48 -14.24 -1.30
N LEU A 8 -4.75 -13.20 -1.66
CA LEU A 8 -4.06 -13.05 -2.94
C LEU A 8 -2.58 -13.43 -2.88
N ASP A 9 -2.08 -13.91 -1.74
CA ASP A 9 -0.67 -14.25 -1.49
C ASP A 9 0.29 -13.09 -1.82
N ILE A 10 -0.10 -11.86 -1.48
CA ILE A 10 0.71 -10.65 -1.72
C ILE A 10 1.59 -10.39 -0.49
N PRO A 11 2.92 -10.25 -0.67
CA PRO A 11 3.82 -9.92 0.44
C PRO A 11 3.58 -8.50 0.97
N ILE A 12 3.72 -8.31 2.28
CA ILE A 12 3.52 -7.02 2.95
C ILE A 12 4.85 -6.55 3.54
N TYR A 13 5.23 -5.32 3.24
CA TYR A 13 6.40 -4.66 3.82
C TYR A 13 5.94 -3.40 4.56
N THR A 14 6.45 -3.19 5.77
CA THR A 14 6.07 -2.07 6.63
C THR A 14 7.31 -1.27 7.01
N THR A 15 7.18 0.05 7.10
CA THR A 15 8.25 0.90 7.61
C THR A 15 7.70 1.93 8.58
N THR A 16 8.45 2.24 9.62
CA THR A 16 8.22 3.40 10.49
C THR A 16 9.22 4.50 10.15
N GLN A 17 8.88 5.74 10.46
CA GLN A 17 9.76 6.90 10.24
C GLN A 17 10.23 7.41 11.58
N ASN A 18 11.50 7.19 11.94
CA ASN A 18 12.06 7.61 13.23
C ASN A 18 11.12 7.27 14.40
N ALA A 19 10.88 5.98 14.62
CA ALA A 19 9.89 5.48 15.56
C ALA A 19 10.10 5.99 16.99
N ALA A 20 11.34 6.26 17.39
CA ALA A 20 11.66 6.87 18.68
C ALA A 20 11.02 8.25 18.88
N ARG A 21 10.75 8.99 17.79
CA ARG A 21 10.14 10.33 17.83
C ARG A 21 8.69 10.34 17.38
N LEU A 22 8.33 9.55 16.38
CA LEU A 22 6.99 9.57 15.76
C LEU A 22 6.08 8.42 16.22
N GLY A 23 6.61 7.50 17.03
CA GLY A 23 5.89 6.32 17.50
C GLY A 23 6.04 5.11 16.56
N ALA A 24 5.63 3.96 17.07
CA ALA A 24 5.58 2.72 16.32
C ALA A 24 4.35 2.65 15.40
N THR A 25 4.28 1.61 14.58
CA THR A 25 3.05 1.26 13.84
C THR A 25 1.87 1.13 14.80
N VAL A 26 0.74 1.77 14.48
CA VAL A 26 -0.47 1.77 15.32
C VAL A 26 -0.99 0.34 15.57
N SER A 27 -1.60 0.10 16.73
CA SER A 27 -1.98 -1.25 17.18
C SER A 27 -3.06 -1.89 16.30
N GLU A 28 -3.92 -1.07 15.71
CA GLU A 28 -4.94 -1.46 14.75
C GLU A 28 -4.34 -2.07 13.48
N LEU A 29 -3.11 -1.69 13.13
CA LEU A 29 -2.38 -2.27 12.01
C LEU A 29 -1.41 -3.37 12.47
N SER A 30 -0.65 -3.15 13.55
CA SER A 30 0.38 -4.10 13.98
C SER A 30 -0.20 -5.46 14.39
N SER A 31 -1.39 -5.49 15.01
CA SER A 31 -2.13 -6.73 15.30
C SER A 31 -2.58 -7.50 14.05
N LEU A 32 -2.63 -6.81 12.92
CA LEU A 32 -3.00 -7.37 11.62
C LEU A 32 -1.76 -7.75 10.81
N LEU A 33 -0.59 -7.20 11.07
CA LEU A 33 0.61 -7.57 10.30
C LEU A 33 1.01 -9.03 10.60
N PRO A 34 1.41 -9.82 9.58
CA PRO A 34 1.90 -11.17 9.82
C PRO A 34 3.12 -11.11 10.73
N THR A 35 3.12 -11.91 11.79
CA THR A 35 4.35 -12.15 12.55
C THR A 35 5.29 -13.00 11.68
N SER A 36 6.60 -12.80 11.84
CA SER A 36 7.66 -13.44 11.04
C SER A 36 7.62 -14.98 11.01
N THR A 37 6.73 -15.59 11.79
CA THR A 37 6.54 -17.04 11.93
C THR A 37 5.33 -17.62 11.19
N GLU A 38 4.41 -16.80 10.64
CA GLU A 38 3.08 -17.29 10.20
C GLU A 38 2.84 -17.33 8.68
N SER A 39 3.76 -16.82 7.83
CA SER A 39 3.53 -16.80 6.39
C SER A 39 4.80 -16.79 5.56
N ALA A 40 4.73 -17.37 4.36
CA ALA A 40 5.72 -17.17 3.29
C ALA A 40 5.80 -15.70 2.80
N ALA A 41 4.81 -14.87 3.16
CA ALA A 41 4.87 -13.42 3.00
C ALA A 41 5.80 -12.80 4.05
N ALA A 42 7.06 -12.59 3.69
CA ALA A 42 8.05 -11.90 4.51
C ALA A 42 7.51 -10.54 4.97
N THR A 43 7.15 -10.44 6.25
CA THR A 43 6.77 -9.17 6.87
C THR A 43 7.99 -8.62 7.58
N ILE A 44 8.43 -7.47 7.11
CA ILE A 44 9.56 -6.75 7.69
C ILE A 44 9.04 -5.39 8.10
N GLU A 45 9.28 -5.05 9.36
CA GLU A 45 9.12 -3.70 9.87
C GLU A 45 10.52 -3.08 9.94
N VAL A 46 10.77 -2.06 9.13
CA VAL A 46 12.04 -1.32 9.12
C VAL A 46 11.80 0.09 9.63
N ASP A 47 12.47 0.46 10.72
CA ASP A 47 12.55 1.88 11.12
C ASP A 47 13.58 2.60 10.26
N LYS A 48 13.20 3.73 9.69
CA LYS A 48 14.03 4.49 8.75
C LYS A 48 14.02 5.97 9.04
N THR A 49 15.09 6.63 8.59
CA THR A 49 15.19 8.10 8.56
C THR A 49 15.02 8.66 7.15
N ALA A 50 15.32 7.88 6.11
CA ALA A 50 15.02 8.24 4.72
C ALA A 50 13.51 8.28 4.48
N PHE A 51 13.02 9.24 3.69
CA PHE A 51 11.58 9.34 3.39
C PHE A 51 11.07 8.20 2.51
N SER A 52 11.83 7.84 1.48
CA SER A 52 11.56 6.65 0.66
C SER A 52 11.68 5.37 1.49
N MET A 53 10.82 4.39 1.21
CA MET A 53 10.91 3.05 1.80
C MET A 53 12.05 2.22 1.20
N LEU A 54 12.66 2.63 0.08
CA LEU A 54 13.74 1.89 -0.58
C LEU A 54 15.10 2.02 0.12
N VAL A 55 15.12 1.66 1.40
CA VAL A 55 16.32 1.52 2.23
C VAL A 55 16.95 0.12 2.04
N PRO A 56 18.24 -0.09 2.37
CA PRO A 56 18.96 -1.33 2.11
C PRO A 56 18.24 -2.62 2.53
N ASP A 57 17.58 -2.60 3.69
CA ASP A 57 16.84 -3.77 4.20
C ASP A 57 15.65 -4.14 3.32
N LEU A 58 14.92 -3.16 2.81
CA LEU A 58 13.77 -3.39 1.93
C LEU A 58 14.22 -3.70 0.50
N THR A 59 15.20 -2.98 -0.04
CA THR A 59 15.70 -3.21 -1.40
C THR A 59 16.31 -4.59 -1.57
N THR A 60 17.02 -5.09 -0.55
CA THR A 60 17.54 -6.46 -0.53
C THR A 60 16.43 -7.51 -0.65
N GLN A 61 15.24 -7.21 -0.11
CA GLN A 61 14.10 -8.14 -0.10
C GLN A 61 13.31 -8.07 -1.40
N LEU A 62 13.11 -6.86 -1.93
CA LEU A 62 12.53 -6.67 -3.26
C LEU A 62 13.41 -7.31 -4.34
N ALA A 63 14.74 -7.26 -4.19
CA ALA A 63 15.68 -7.92 -5.11
C ALA A 63 15.59 -9.46 -5.12
N ARG A 64 14.99 -10.08 -4.10
CA ARG A 64 14.71 -11.53 -4.10
C ARG A 64 13.56 -11.90 -5.03
N GLN A 65 12.70 -10.93 -5.34
CA GLN A 65 11.62 -11.09 -6.30
C GLN A 65 12.16 -10.94 -7.72
N LYS A 66 11.68 -11.78 -8.66
CA LYS A 66 12.20 -11.78 -10.03
C LYS A 66 11.42 -10.81 -10.91
N GLY A 67 12.15 -9.97 -11.65
CA GLY A 67 11.61 -9.14 -12.72
C GLY A 67 10.85 -7.91 -12.24
N ARG A 68 10.00 -7.37 -13.12
CA ARG A 68 9.22 -6.16 -12.85
C ARG A 68 8.11 -6.46 -11.85
N LEU A 69 8.18 -5.82 -10.69
CA LEU A 69 7.16 -5.92 -9.64
C LEU A 69 5.95 -5.02 -9.92
N SER A 70 4.81 -5.41 -9.38
CA SER A 70 3.65 -4.55 -9.18
C SER A 70 3.54 -4.25 -7.69
N VAL A 71 3.66 -2.98 -7.32
CA VAL A 71 3.75 -2.53 -5.92
C VAL A 71 2.53 -1.70 -5.57
N ILE A 72 1.87 -2.04 -4.47
CA ILE A 72 0.72 -1.32 -3.94
C ILE A 72 1.19 -0.51 -2.72
N ILE A 73 0.93 0.80 -2.73
CA ILE A 73 1.34 1.71 -1.66
C ILE A 73 0.10 2.24 -0.93
N VAL A 74 0.16 2.16 0.39
CA VAL A 74 -0.76 2.75 1.36
C VAL A 74 0.05 3.40 2.48
N GLY A 75 -0.54 4.34 3.21
CA GLY A 75 0.07 4.98 4.37
C GLY A 75 0.26 6.49 4.23
N ILE A 76 1.13 7.03 5.07
CA ILE A 76 1.35 8.47 5.21
C ILE A 76 2.86 8.80 5.23
N GLU A 77 3.28 10.00 4.84
CA GLU A 77 2.46 11.06 4.22
C GLU A 77 2.47 10.97 2.69
N THR A 78 1.32 11.26 2.06
CA THR A 78 1.16 11.16 0.60
C THR A 78 2.22 11.98 -0.14
N HIS A 79 2.45 13.22 0.29
CA HIS A 79 3.35 14.17 -0.37
C HIS A 79 4.85 13.97 -0.01
N ILE A 80 5.17 13.11 0.97
CA ILE A 80 6.55 12.85 1.42
C ILE A 80 6.92 11.40 1.17
N CYS A 81 6.62 10.51 2.12
CA CYS A 81 7.11 9.13 2.12
C CYS A 81 6.50 8.33 0.96
N VAL A 82 5.19 8.45 0.74
CA VAL A 82 4.51 7.77 -0.38
C VAL A 82 5.05 8.28 -1.72
N THR A 83 5.16 9.59 -1.89
CA THR A 83 5.66 10.18 -3.15
C THR A 83 7.08 9.75 -3.45
N GLN A 84 8.02 9.90 -2.51
CA GLN A 84 9.42 9.55 -2.76
C GLN A 84 9.59 8.04 -3.00
N THR A 85 8.86 7.19 -2.26
CA THR A 85 8.88 5.74 -2.47
C THR A 85 8.35 5.38 -3.86
N ALA A 86 7.23 5.97 -4.28
CA ALA A 86 6.63 5.70 -5.57
C ALA A 86 7.56 6.10 -6.73
N LEU A 87 8.19 7.27 -6.64
CA LEU A 87 9.15 7.75 -7.64
C LEU A 87 10.39 6.85 -7.75
N ASP A 88 10.96 6.42 -6.62
CA ASP A 88 12.11 5.52 -6.65
C ASP A 88 11.76 4.14 -7.25
N LEU A 89 10.58 3.61 -6.95
CA LEU A 89 10.09 2.36 -7.53
C LEU A 89 9.86 2.48 -9.05
N LEU A 90 9.28 3.60 -9.51
CA LEU A 90 9.13 3.89 -10.93
C LEU A 90 10.49 4.01 -11.63
N ALA A 91 11.47 4.67 -10.99
CA ALA A 91 12.83 4.79 -11.52
C ALA A 91 13.53 3.43 -11.65
N GLN A 92 13.18 2.45 -10.80
CA GLN A 92 13.63 1.05 -10.92
C GLN A 92 12.81 0.21 -11.91
N GLY A 93 11.86 0.83 -12.62
CA GLY A 93 11.04 0.20 -13.67
C GLY A 93 9.87 -0.64 -13.15
N HIS A 94 9.51 -0.52 -11.86
CA HIS A 94 8.36 -1.22 -11.28
C HIS A 94 7.03 -0.55 -11.64
N ARG A 95 5.93 -1.31 -11.63
CA ARG A 95 4.58 -0.77 -11.75
C ARG A 95 4.10 -0.38 -10.35
N VAL A 96 3.66 0.86 -10.18
CA VAL A 96 3.25 1.39 -8.86
C VAL A 96 1.76 1.74 -8.87
N TYR A 97 1.06 1.25 -7.86
CA TYR A 97 -0.34 1.56 -7.56
C TYR A 97 -0.40 2.32 -6.24
N VAL A 98 -1.03 3.49 -6.25
CA VAL A 98 -1.27 4.29 -5.04
C VAL A 98 -2.76 4.29 -4.77
N LEU A 99 -3.15 3.76 -3.60
CA LEU A 99 -4.56 3.69 -3.21
C LEU A 99 -4.98 5.01 -2.58
N GLN A 100 -5.78 5.80 -3.28
CA GLN A 100 -6.22 7.12 -2.82
C GLN A 100 -7.01 7.04 -1.51
N ASP A 101 -7.83 6.00 -1.35
CA ASP A 101 -8.58 5.67 -0.13
C ASP A 101 -7.72 5.03 0.98
N GLY A 102 -6.42 4.85 0.72
CA GLY A 102 -5.44 4.29 1.64
C GLY A 102 -4.23 5.18 1.92
N VAL A 103 -4.24 6.44 1.45
CA VAL A 103 -3.16 7.41 1.71
C VAL A 103 -3.69 8.74 2.19
N SER A 104 -2.92 9.43 3.03
CA SER A 104 -3.27 10.78 3.50
C SER A 104 -2.03 11.63 3.80
N SER A 105 -2.24 12.92 3.99
CA SER A 105 -1.24 13.91 4.41
C SER A 105 -1.76 14.70 5.60
N CYS A 106 -0.87 15.30 6.39
CA CYS A 106 -1.28 16.14 7.51
C CYS A 106 -2.08 17.37 7.04
N ASN A 107 -1.70 17.98 5.92
CA ASN A 107 -2.47 19.07 5.30
C ASN A 107 -3.31 18.53 4.14
N GLU A 108 -4.61 18.84 4.16
CA GLU A 108 -5.57 18.34 3.16
C GLU A 108 -5.19 18.74 1.73
N GLY A 109 -4.72 19.97 1.52
CA GLY A 109 -4.37 20.49 0.20
C GLY A 109 -3.14 19.85 -0.45
N GLU A 110 -2.28 19.18 0.32
CA GLU A 110 -1.07 18.52 -0.21
C GLU A 110 -1.40 17.18 -0.86
N ARG A 111 -2.41 16.48 -0.35
CA ARG A 111 -2.82 15.15 -0.85
C ARG A 111 -3.18 15.17 -2.35
N PRO A 112 -4.11 16.02 -2.84
CA PRO A 112 -4.48 16.02 -4.26
C PRO A 112 -3.33 16.45 -5.17
N VAL A 113 -2.47 17.38 -4.73
CA VAL A 113 -1.28 17.81 -5.49
C VAL A 113 -0.30 16.64 -5.68
N ALA A 114 -0.02 15.90 -4.60
CA ALA A 114 0.85 14.74 -4.64
C ALA A 114 0.27 13.61 -5.52
N LEU A 115 -1.01 13.27 -5.37
CA LEU A 115 -1.67 12.25 -6.19
C LEU A 115 -1.67 12.62 -7.68
N ALA A 116 -2.01 13.87 -8.01
CA ALA A 116 -2.00 14.36 -9.39
C ALA A 116 -0.58 14.36 -10.00
N ARG A 117 0.46 14.60 -9.19
CA ARG A 117 1.85 14.44 -9.62
C ARG A 117 2.17 12.97 -9.89
N LEU A 118 1.91 12.07 -8.93
CA LEU A 118 2.22 10.65 -9.07
C LEU A 118 1.52 10.01 -10.27
N ALA A 119 0.27 10.39 -10.56
CA ALA A 119 -0.42 9.97 -11.77
C ALA A 119 0.32 10.40 -13.05
N ARG A 120 0.82 11.64 -13.11
CA ARG A 120 1.60 12.16 -14.26
C ARG A 120 2.96 11.49 -14.43
N GLU A 121 3.57 11.06 -13.33
CA GLU A 121 4.86 10.36 -13.33
C GLU A 121 4.71 8.87 -13.72
N GLY A 122 3.48 8.35 -13.79
CA GLY A 122 3.18 7.00 -14.27
C GLY A 122 2.69 6.02 -13.19
N CYS A 123 2.42 6.48 -11.97
CA CYS A 123 1.68 5.67 -11.00
C CYS A 123 0.22 5.49 -11.45
N VAL A 124 -0.34 4.32 -11.18
CA VAL A 124 -1.79 4.11 -11.22
C VAL A 124 -2.36 4.60 -9.89
N VAL A 125 -3.02 5.76 -9.90
CA VAL A 125 -3.81 6.22 -8.75
C VAL A 125 -5.21 5.63 -8.86
N THR A 126 -5.60 4.81 -7.89
CA THR A 126 -6.87 4.06 -7.90
C THR A 126 -7.41 3.91 -6.48
N THR A 127 -8.51 3.19 -6.29
CA THR A 127 -9.05 2.85 -4.97
C THR A 127 -8.84 1.37 -4.65
N SER A 128 -8.91 1.03 -3.36
CA SER A 128 -8.73 -0.34 -2.89
C SER A 128 -9.66 -1.31 -3.62
N GLU A 129 -10.98 -1.10 -3.60
CA GLU A 129 -11.96 -1.96 -4.25
C GLU A 129 -11.72 -2.12 -5.76
N SER A 130 -11.43 -1.02 -6.47
CA SER A 130 -11.13 -1.06 -7.91
C SER A 130 -9.92 -1.94 -8.20
N LEU A 131 -8.85 -1.82 -7.41
CA LEU A 131 -7.66 -2.64 -7.59
C LEU A 131 -7.94 -4.11 -7.29
N LEU A 132 -8.76 -4.43 -6.29
CA LEU A 132 -9.11 -5.82 -5.97
C LEU A 132 -9.72 -6.54 -7.17
N PHE A 133 -10.68 -5.89 -7.84
CA PHE A 133 -11.31 -6.48 -9.01
C PHE A 133 -10.42 -6.43 -10.26
N GLU A 134 -9.53 -5.44 -10.40
CA GLU A 134 -8.49 -5.45 -11.44
C GLU A 134 -7.57 -6.67 -11.30
N ILE A 135 -7.14 -7.03 -10.08
CA ILE A 135 -6.30 -8.20 -9.83
C ILE A 135 -7.02 -9.51 -10.16
N LEU A 136 -8.33 -9.59 -9.86
CA LEU A 136 -9.11 -10.79 -10.14
C LEU A 136 -9.36 -11.02 -11.63
N GLY A 137 -9.63 -9.94 -12.38
CA GLY A 137 -9.87 -9.93 -13.83
C GLY A 137 -11.19 -10.57 -14.28
N ASP A 138 -11.71 -11.58 -13.56
CA ASP A 138 -12.91 -12.34 -13.90
C ASP A 138 -13.65 -12.78 -12.62
N ALA A 139 -15.00 -12.78 -12.66
CA ALA A 139 -15.84 -13.30 -11.59
C ALA A 139 -15.73 -14.84 -11.41
N ASN A 140 -15.24 -15.55 -12.44
CA ASN A 140 -14.92 -16.97 -12.38
C ASN A 140 -13.58 -17.27 -11.69
N ASN A 141 -12.81 -16.24 -11.29
CA ASN A 141 -11.58 -16.43 -10.57
C ASN A 141 -11.84 -17.25 -9.28
N PRO A 142 -11.06 -18.31 -8.98
CA PRO A 142 -11.27 -19.13 -7.79
C PRO A 142 -11.27 -18.34 -6.47
N ARG A 143 -10.59 -17.18 -6.44
CA ARG A 143 -10.50 -16.29 -5.27
C ARG A 143 -11.63 -15.26 -5.20
N PHE A 144 -12.48 -15.16 -6.23
CA PHE A 144 -13.54 -14.15 -6.33
C PHE A 144 -14.47 -14.17 -5.13
N LYS A 145 -14.97 -15.34 -4.72
CA LYS A 145 -15.91 -15.44 -3.59
C LYS A 145 -15.31 -14.92 -2.29
N ALA A 146 -14.03 -15.18 -2.04
CA ALA A 146 -13.34 -14.71 -0.85
C ALA A 146 -13.19 -13.17 -0.87
N ILE A 147 -12.77 -12.61 -2.01
CA ILE A 147 -12.62 -11.15 -2.17
C ILE A 147 -13.97 -10.44 -2.14
N SER A 148 -14.98 -10.95 -2.85
CA SER A 148 -16.33 -10.37 -2.87
C SER A 148 -16.97 -10.41 -1.48
N GLY A 149 -16.77 -11.50 -0.72
CA GLY A 149 -17.16 -11.60 0.67
C GLY A 149 -16.51 -10.52 1.54
N LEU A 150 -15.20 -10.32 1.39
CA LEU A 150 -14.45 -9.28 2.10
C LEU A 150 -14.95 -7.87 1.75
N VAL A 151 -15.14 -7.56 0.47
CA VAL A 151 -15.68 -6.25 0.02
C VAL A 151 -17.06 -5.99 0.62
N LYS A 152 -17.91 -7.03 0.70
CA LYS A 152 -19.22 -6.91 1.33
C LYS A 152 -19.12 -6.68 2.84
N GLU A 153 -18.21 -7.37 3.52
CA GLU A 153 -17.96 -7.23 4.95
C GLU A 153 -17.45 -5.82 5.31
N THR A 154 -16.54 -5.27 4.50
CA THR A 154 -15.92 -3.95 4.76
C THR A 154 -16.62 -2.79 4.06
N LYS A 155 -17.83 -3.00 3.52
CA LYS A 155 -18.51 -2.02 2.65
C LYS A 155 -18.65 -0.64 3.28
N ASP A 156 -19.04 -0.57 4.55
CA ASP A 156 -19.26 0.71 5.23
C ASP A 156 -17.95 1.44 5.51
N ASP A 157 -16.88 0.71 5.88
CA ASP A 157 -15.54 1.27 6.05
C ASP A 157 -14.97 1.78 4.74
N THR A 158 -15.12 1.01 3.65
CA THR A 158 -14.70 1.42 2.30
C THR A 158 -15.45 2.68 1.86
N ARG A 159 -16.78 2.75 2.08
CA ARG A 159 -17.55 3.96 1.79
C ARG A 159 -17.01 5.15 2.57
N LEU A 160 -16.80 5.01 3.88
CA LEU A 160 -16.28 6.08 4.73
C LEU A 160 -14.89 6.56 4.26
N ALA A 161 -14.00 5.62 3.92
CA ALA A 161 -12.66 5.92 3.44
C ALA A 161 -12.69 6.68 2.10
N VAL A 162 -13.50 6.22 1.14
CA VAL A 162 -13.66 6.90 -0.15
C VAL A 162 -14.29 8.27 0.04
N ASP A 163 -15.36 8.38 0.82
CA ASP A 163 -16.01 9.66 1.09
C ASP A 163 -15.07 10.65 1.78
N THR A 164 -14.11 10.18 2.58
CA THR A 164 -13.16 11.03 3.30
C THR A 164 -11.93 11.40 2.46
N PHE A 165 -11.32 10.40 1.81
CA PHE A 165 -10.00 10.52 1.16
C PHE A 165 -10.07 10.65 -0.38
N CYS A 166 -11.24 10.46 -0.98
CA CYS A 166 -11.42 10.60 -2.43
C CYS A 166 -12.16 11.88 -2.85
N LYS A 167 -12.40 12.82 -1.92
CA LYS A 167 -12.90 14.16 -2.30
C LYS A 167 -11.88 14.87 -3.18
N LEU A 168 -12.38 15.43 -4.29
CA LEU A 168 -11.63 16.25 -5.25
C LEU A 168 -11.47 17.68 -4.75
#